data_AF-A0A9P3A3L5-F1
#
_entry.id   AF-A0A9P3A3L5-F1
#
_cell.length_a   1.000
_cell.length_b   1.000
_cell.length_c   1.000
_cell.angle_alpha   90.00
_cell.angle_beta   90.00
_cell.angle_gamma   90.00
#
_symmetry.space_group_name_H-M   'P 1'
#
loop_
_entity.id
_entity.type
_entity.pdbx_description
1 polymer ?
#
loop_
_entity_poly.entity_id
_entity_poly.type
_entity_poly.pdbx_seq_one_letter_code
_entity_poly.pdbx_strand_id
1 'polypeptide(L)'
;MPGGFPSHVNAETPGAIHEGGELGYCLAVAYGSIMDKPDLITVAVIGDGESETGPAATAWHAHKIGERTIPGTMDNMELGALYTRYGYQVRIVEYGKDESDPKSDVRINYDVAASMEWAWREIRKIQSAARSGKPIVKPRWPLVVAPGAQRIRAPKLIGSFLSLPRQLARVYFPADTNTSVSTIDHCLRSKNNINLVVSSKNPTRTWRSVDEANIPVKPAERHCIAGASVWDGFSTDKGLNPDVVLGRQRNDLIILSESGGHPHALSGESFDSLFPAEKPVIVNFHGYPKDISGLLFSRKTHVGRSRFDVLGDIEQGTTTTPWSMLRLNNASRFTVADIAAQRVATDQPNHPIGVKAHELGSYRKHQLVEHEKYTVEHGEDPAWRNVLPELGGQSFLTVEAVLPDTAV
;
A
#
# COMPACT_ATOMS: atom_id res chain seq x y z
N MET A 1 -19.79 -0.21 31.35
CA MET A 1 -19.02 -1.45 31.64
C MET A 1 -18.18 -1.79 30.43
N PRO A 2 -17.03 -2.47 30.56
CA PRO A 2 -16.37 -3.11 29.43
C PRO A 2 -17.34 -4.10 28.76
N GLY A 3 -17.35 -4.19 27.43
CA GLY A 3 -18.26 -5.08 26.67
C GLY A 3 -19.68 -4.55 26.45
N GLY A 4 -19.93 -3.25 26.64
CA GLY A 4 -21.14 -2.58 26.12
C GLY A 4 -20.93 -2.06 24.69
N PHE A 5 -22.03 -1.68 24.02
CA PHE A 5 -21.97 -1.03 22.70
C PHE A 5 -21.07 0.22 22.71
N PRO A 6 -20.32 0.50 21.62
CA PRO A 6 -19.47 1.68 21.53
C PRO A 6 -20.28 2.98 21.37
N SER A 7 -19.59 4.11 21.51
CA SER A 7 -20.17 5.46 21.39
C SER A 7 -20.35 5.96 19.94
N HIS A 8 -19.86 5.21 18.96
CA HIS A 8 -19.91 5.54 17.52
C HIS A 8 -20.72 4.47 16.76
N VAL A 9 -21.12 4.79 15.53
CA VAL A 9 -21.91 3.92 14.64
C VAL A 9 -21.02 2.80 14.07
N ASN A 10 -20.67 1.82 14.89
CA ASN A 10 -19.71 0.78 14.54
C ASN A 10 -20.29 -0.27 13.57
N ALA A 11 -19.43 -1.19 13.11
CA ALA A 11 -19.80 -2.30 12.23
C ALA A 11 -20.82 -3.32 12.80
N GLU A 12 -21.14 -3.26 14.11
CA GLU A 12 -22.21 -4.07 14.72
C GLU A 12 -23.59 -3.38 14.61
N THR A 13 -23.63 -2.09 14.30
CA THR A 13 -24.87 -1.31 14.15
C THR A 13 -25.58 -1.70 12.84
N PRO A 14 -26.82 -2.23 12.86
CA PRO A 14 -27.49 -2.68 11.65
C PRO A 14 -27.67 -1.57 10.61
N GLY A 15 -27.15 -1.79 9.40
CA GLY A 15 -27.18 -0.80 8.30
C GLY A 15 -25.98 0.15 8.26
N ALA A 16 -25.06 0.10 9.22
CA ALA A 16 -23.83 0.88 9.18
C ALA A 16 -22.88 0.41 8.06
N ILE A 17 -22.44 1.37 7.24
CA ILE A 17 -21.37 1.19 6.23
C ILE A 17 -20.23 2.21 6.40
N HIS A 18 -20.34 3.10 7.39
CA HIS A 18 -19.37 4.14 7.74
C HIS A 18 -19.52 4.50 9.22
N GLU A 19 -18.42 4.62 9.95
CA GLU A 19 -18.43 4.82 11.40
C GLU A 19 -18.38 6.29 11.85
N GLY A 20 -17.83 7.19 11.03
CA GLY A 20 -17.69 8.61 11.36
C GLY A 20 -16.73 8.94 12.52
N GLY A 21 -16.01 7.95 13.08
CA GLY A 21 -15.06 8.17 14.17
C GLY A 21 -13.79 8.94 13.75
N GLU A 22 -13.28 8.68 12.55
CA GLU A 22 -12.38 9.61 11.86
C GLU A 22 -13.17 10.37 10.80
N LEU A 23 -13.26 11.69 10.99
CA LEU A 23 -14.03 12.58 10.13
C LEU A 23 -13.31 12.81 8.79
N GLY A 24 -14.07 12.82 7.70
CA GLY A 24 -13.62 13.28 6.39
C GLY A 24 -14.07 12.42 5.22
N TYR A 25 -14.59 11.23 5.49
CA TYR A 25 -14.81 10.20 4.48
C TYR A 25 -16.29 9.95 4.18
N CYS A 26 -17.23 10.60 4.87
CA CYS A 26 -18.68 10.37 4.70
C CYS A 26 -19.11 10.50 3.22
N LEU A 27 -18.68 11.58 2.54
CA LEU A 27 -18.94 11.80 1.11
C LEU A 27 -18.26 10.77 0.20
N ALA A 28 -17.02 10.37 0.49
CA ALA A 28 -16.29 9.40 -0.32
C ALA A 28 -16.95 8.01 -0.26
N VAL A 29 -17.37 7.59 0.93
CA VAL A 29 -18.16 6.35 1.12
C VAL A 29 -19.53 6.48 0.47
N ALA A 30 -20.21 7.63 0.58
CA ALA A 30 -21.51 7.85 -0.05
C ALA A 30 -21.44 7.75 -1.58
N TYR A 31 -20.49 8.42 -2.24
CA TYR A 31 -20.27 8.26 -3.68
C TYR A 31 -19.91 6.83 -4.07
N GLY A 32 -18.97 6.19 -3.36
CA GLY A 32 -18.61 4.78 -3.61
C GLY A 32 -19.78 3.81 -3.40
N SER A 33 -20.70 4.11 -2.49
CA SER A 33 -21.86 3.26 -2.20
C SER A 33 -22.86 3.19 -3.36
N ILE A 34 -22.99 4.25 -4.16
CA ILE A 34 -23.96 4.35 -5.28
C ILE A 34 -23.35 4.03 -6.65
N MET A 35 -22.03 3.89 -6.78
CA MET A 35 -21.39 3.47 -8.03
C MET A 35 -21.98 2.13 -8.52
N ASP A 36 -22.29 2.09 -9.81
CA ASP A 36 -22.93 0.99 -10.54
C ASP A 36 -24.27 0.48 -9.96
N LYS A 37 -24.92 1.25 -9.08
CA LYS A 37 -26.23 0.95 -8.48
C LYS A 37 -27.23 2.07 -8.85
N PRO A 38 -27.72 2.12 -10.10
CA PRO A 38 -28.38 3.31 -10.67
C PRO A 38 -29.68 3.74 -9.96
N ASP A 39 -30.31 2.85 -9.21
CA ASP A 39 -31.55 3.10 -8.44
C ASP A 39 -31.33 3.36 -6.94
N LEU A 40 -30.11 3.18 -6.43
CA LEU A 40 -29.76 3.49 -5.04
C LEU A 40 -29.60 5.01 -4.86
N ILE A 41 -30.07 5.52 -3.72
CA ILE A 41 -29.84 6.89 -3.27
C ILE A 41 -29.26 6.81 -1.85
N THR A 42 -28.06 7.33 -1.67
CA THR A 42 -27.42 7.42 -0.34
C THR A 42 -27.54 8.85 0.17
N VAL A 43 -28.09 9.02 1.37
CA VAL A 43 -28.16 10.31 2.06
C VAL A 43 -26.90 10.45 2.91
N ALA A 44 -25.96 11.28 2.47
CA ALA A 44 -24.77 11.62 3.24
C ALA A 44 -25.12 12.77 4.22
N VAL A 45 -24.96 12.52 5.52
CA VAL A 45 -25.02 13.55 6.56
C VAL A 45 -23.59 13.87 6.96
N ILE A 46 -23.16 15.11 6.76
CA ILE A 46 -21.78 15.56 6.96
C ILE A 46 -21.79 16.65 8.03
N GLY A 47 -20.92 16.53 9.03
CA GLY A 47 -20.74 17.57 10.03
C GLY A 47 -20.12 18.83 9.43
N ASP A 48 -20.46 20.00 9.95
CA ASP A 48 -19.75 21.25 9.66
C ASP A 48 -18.24 21.10 9.96
N GLY A 49 -17.91 20.58 11.15
CA GLY A 49 -16.55 20.18 11.55
C GLY A 49 -15.92 19.04 10.74
N GLU A 50 -16.71 18.21 10.05
CA GLU A 50 -16.19 17.23 9.09
C GLU A 50 -15.80 17.91 7.77
N SER A 51 -16.63 18.84 7.30
CA SER A 51 -16.43 19.55 6.03
C SER A 51 -15.12 20.36 5.96
N GLU A 52 -14.52 20.64 7.13
CA GLU A 52 -13.22 21.29 7.29
C GLU A 52 -12.03 20.41 6.88
N THR A 53 -12.18 19.09 6.96
CA THR A 53 -11.09 18.14 6.75
C THR A 53 -10.66 18.09 5.28
N GLY A 54 -9.36 17.94 5.02
CA GLY A 54 -8.83 17.78 3.65
C GLY A 54 -9.53 16.68 2.83
N PRO A 55 -9.81 15.49 3.41
CA PRO A 55 -10.64 14.46 2.77
C PRO A 55 -12.07 14.91 2.46
N ALA A 56 -12.83 15.51 3.39
CA ALA A 56 -14.20 15.94 3.07
C ALA A 56 -14.22 17.08 2.06
N ALA A 57 -13.33 18.07 2.24
CA ALA A 57 -13.09 19.14 1.29
C ALA A 57 -12.89 18.57 -0.11
N THR A 58 -11.99 17.58 -0.28
CA THR A 58 -11.74 16.95 -1.59
C THR A 58 -12.84 15.95 -2.03
N ALA A 59 -13.68 15.47 -1.12
CA ALA A 59 -14.78 14.54 -1.42
C ALA A 59 -16.06 15.25 -1.91
N TRP A 60 -16.32 16.50 -1.51
CA TRP A 60 -17.18 17.40 -2.32
C TRP A 60 -16.64 17.47 -3.75
N HIS A 61 -15.32 17.40 -3.88
CA HIS A 61 -14.57 17.57 -5.11
C HIS A 61 -14.28 16.29 -5.91
N ALA A 62 -15.11 15.27 -5.69
CA ALA A 62 -15.56 14.39 -6.76
C ALA A 62 -16.06 15.15 -8.02
N HIS A 63 -16.29 16.48 -7.93
CA HIS A 63 -16.47 17.39 -9.07
C HIS A 63 -15.67 18.75 -9.05
N LYS A 64 -14.56 18.84 -8.28
CA LYS A 64 -13.42 19.83 -8.33
C LYS A 64 -13.35 21.09 -7.40
N ILE A 65 -12.18 21.19 -6.73
CA ILE A 65 -11.67 22.16 -5.71
C ILE A 65 -11.80 23.64 -6.08
N GLY A 66 -11.99 24.61 -5.15
CA GLY A 66 -12.08 24.65 -3.67
C GLY A 66 -12.74 25.99 -3.21
N GLU A 67 -12.69 26.53 -1.98
CA GLU A 67 -12.07 26.27 -0.65
C GLU A 67 -12.82 27.26 0.33
N ARG A 68 -12.97 27.20 1.68
CA ARG A 68 -12.57 26.37 2.84
C ARG A 68 -13.79 26.13 3.78
N THR A 69 -13.62 26.26 5.12
CA THR A 69 -14.63 26.06 6.20
C THR A 69 -15.61 27.23 6.41
N ILE A 70 -15.58 28.18 5.47
CA ILE A 70 -16.47 29.33 5.37
C ILE A 70 -17.98 28.98 5.57
N PRO A 71 -18.54 27.83 5.13
CA PRO A 71 -19.97 27.50 5.28
C PRO A 71 -20.58 27.67 6.68
N GLY A 72 -19.84 27.45 7.77
CA GLY A 72 -20.38 27.64 9.13
C GLY A 72 -20.55 29.10 9.55
N THR A 73 -19.94 30.03 8.81
CA THR A 73 -19.91 31.48 9.07
C THR A 73 -20.38 32.34 7.89
N MET A 74 -20.60 31.71 6.73
CA MET A 74 -21.12 32.33 5.51
C MET A 74 -22.56 32.81 5.71
N ASP A 75 -22.95 33.87 5.01
CA ASP A 75 -24.36 34.17 4.83
C ASP A 75 -25.04 33.20 3.82
N ASN A 76 -26.37 33.23 3.75
CA ASN A 76 -27.15 32.37 2.86
C ASN A 76 -26.83 32.56 1.36
N MET A 77 -26.36 33.75 0.97
CA MET A 77 -25.98 34.07 -0.42
C MET A 77 -24.59 33.55 -0.75
N GLU A 78 -23.64 33.62 0.18
CA GLU A 78 -22.31 33.01 0.07
C GLU A 78 -22.38 31.47 0.05
N LEU A 79 -23.16 30.87 0.97
CA LEU A 79 -23.48 29.44 0.98
C LEU A 79 -24.07 29.00 -0.37
N GLY A 80 -25.07 29.73 -0.85
CA GLY A 80 -25.69 29.52 -2.15
C GLY A 80 -24.68 29.58 -3.30
N ALA A 81 -23.81 30.60 -3.30
CA ALA A 81 -22.81 30.80 -4.34
C ALA A 81 -21.74 29.70 -4.37
N LEU A 82 -21.23 29.27 -3.21
CA LEU A 82 -20.19 28.25 -3.10
C LEU A 82 -20.66 26.91 -3.68
N TYR A 83 -21.70 26.32 -3.11
CA TYR A 83 -22.16 24.98 -3.51
C TYR A 83 -22.79 24.97 -4.91
N THR A 84 -23.42 26.07 -5.34
CA THR A 84 -23.89 26.22 -6.73
C THR A 84 -22.74 26.26 -7.74
N ARG A 85 -21.57 26.78 -7.35
CA ARG A 85 -20.36 26.82 -8.17
C ARG A 85 -19.62 25.49 -8.22
N TYR A 86 -19.68 24.69 -7.15
CA TYR A 86 -19.18 23.31 -7.16
C TYR A 86 -19.99 22.44 -8.12
N GLY A 87 -21.33 22.53 -8.05
CA GLY A 87 -22.23 21.85 -8.97
C GLY A 87 -23.56 21.42 -8.37
N TYR A 88 -23.91 21.87 -7.16
CA TYR A 88 -25.18 21.57 -6.53
C TYR A 88 -26.28 22.56 -6.92
N GLN A 89 -27.53 22.21 -6.62
CA GLN A 89 -28.62 23.14 -6.41
C GLN A 89 -28.88 23.19 -4.92
N VAL A 90 -28.79 24.38 -4.32
CA VAL A 90 -28.82 24.54 -2.85
C VAL A 90 -30.22 24.88 -2.38
N ARG A 91 -30.67 24.23 -1.30
CA ARG A 91 -31.80 24.70 -0.48
C ARG A 91 -31.33 24.83 0.97
N ILE A 92 -31.63 25.97 1.59
CA ILE A 92 -31.29 26.26 2.98
C ILE A 92 -32.57 26.12 3.81
N VAL A 93 -32.47 25.46 4.96
CA VAL A 93 -33.55 25.30 5.94
C VAL A 93 -33.15 26.07 7.21
N GLU A 94 -33.93 27.09 7.57
CA GLU A 94 -33.62 27.94 8.73
C GLU A 94 -34.29 27.43 10.02
N TYR A 95 -33.51 27.36 11.10
CA TYR A 95 -34.03 27.11 12.44
C TYR A 95 -34.69 28.38 12.99
N GLY A 96 -35.87 28.24 13.60
CA GLY A 96 -36.51 29.34 14.32
C GLY A 96 -35.66 29.78 15.52
N LYS A 97 -35.42 31.09 15.67
CA LYS A 97 -34.58 31.67 16.74
C LYS A 97 -35.18 31.57 18.15
N ASP A 98 -36.33 30.93 18.30
CA ASP A 98 -37.09 30.86 19.55
C ASP A 98 -37.24 29.39 19.97
N GLU A 99 -36.36 28.97 20.89
CA GLU A 99 -36.33 27.63 21.49
C GLU A 99 -37.57 27.34 22.37
N SER A 100 -38.52 28.29 22.49
CA SER A 100 -39.66 28.19 23.43
C SER A 100 -41.06 27.99 22.79
N ASP A 101 -41.24 28.14 21.48
CA ASP A 101 -42.51 27.87 20.78
C ASP A 101 -42.60 26.40 20.31
N PRO A 102 -43.50 25.55 20.84
CA PRO A 102 -43.68 24.17 20.35
C PRO A 102 -44.13 24.07 18.88
N LYS A 103 -44.50 25.18 18.23
CA LYS A 103 -44.81 25.25 16.80
C LYS A 103 -43.59 25.57 15.94
N SER A 104 -42.42 25.88 16.50
CA SER A 104 -41.18 26.06 15.74
C SER A 104 -40.72 24.72 15.16
N ASP A 105 -40.62 23.68 15.99
CA ASP A 105 -40.33 22.30 15.61
C ASP A 105 -41.26 21.80 14.50
N VAL A 106 -42.57 22.07 14.61
CA VAL A 106 -43.56 21.66 13.61
C VAL A 106 -43.25 22.29 12.24
N ARG A 107 -42.91 23.59 12.20
CA ARG A 107 -42.55 24.29 10.95
C ARG A 107 -41.24 23.75 10.37
N ILE A 108 -40.23 23.51 11.20
CA ILE A 108 -38.94 22.94 10.78
C ILE A 108 -39.15 21.55 10.18
N ASN A 109 -39.94 20.68 10.82
CA ASN A 109 -40.28 19.35 10.30
C ASN A 109 -40.98 19.43 8.92
N TYR A 110 -41.89 20.38 8.71
CA TYR A 110 -42.52 20.59 7.41
C TYR A 110 -41.54 21.08 6.33
N ASP A 111 -40.63 22.01 6.63
CA ASP A 111 -39.66 22.51 5.64
C ASP A 111 -38.54 21.50 5.35
N VAL A 112 -38.09 20.73 6.34
CA VAL A 112 -37.19 19.58 6.13
C VAL A 112 -37.86 18.55 5.22
N ALA A 113 -39.11 18.15 5.49
CA ALA A 113 -39.85 17.22 4.65
C ALA A 113 -40.03 17.74 3.22
N ALA A 114 -40.43 19.01 3.05
CA ALA A 114 -40.56 19.66 1.76
C ALA A 114 -39.22 19.85 1.03
N SER A 115 -38.10 19.91 1.75
CA SER A 115 -36.74 19.94 1.20
C SER A 115 -36.29 18.55 0.72
N MET A 116 -36.56 17.51 1.50
CA MET A 116 -36.27 16.12 1.13
C MET A 116 -37.10 15.66 -0.07
N GLU A 117 -38.40 16.01 -0.12
CA GLU A 117 -39.24 15.68 -1.28
C GLU A 117 -38.77 16.41 -2.56
N TRP A 118 -38.43 17.70 -2.45
CA TRP A 118 -37.85 18.46 -3.55
C TRP A 118 -36.55 17.82 -4.07
N ALA A 119 -35.62 17.48 -3.17
CA ALA A 119 -34.37 16.83 -3.53
C ALA A 119 -34.60 15.48 -4.23
N TRP A 120 -35.51 14.65 -3.72
CA TRP A 120 -35.89 13.38 -4.35
C TRP A 120 -36.47 13.58 -5.76
N ARG A 121 -37.36 14.57 -5.95
CA ARG A 121 -37.94 14.91 -7.26
C ARG A 121 -36.88 15.34 -8.27
N GLU A 122 -35.93 16.18 -7.88
CA GLU A 122 -34.82 16.59 -8.77
C GLU A 122 -33.85 15.43 -9.09
N ILE A 123 -33.53 14.57 -8.12
CA ILE A 123 -32.75 13.33 -8.38
C ILE A 123 -33.46 12.45 -9.41
N ARG A 124 -34.76 12.21 -9.27
CA ARG A 124 -35.53 11.39 -10.23
C ARG A 124 -35.62 12.04 -11.61
N LYS A 125 -35.71 13.36 -11.70
CA LYS A 125 -35.66 14.14 -12.96
C LYS A 125 -34.31 14.01 -13.67
N ILE A 126 -33.20 14.12 -12.93
CA ILE A 126 -31.83 13.93 -13.45
C ILE A 126 -31.63 12.48 -13.93
N GLN A 127 -32.02 11.49 -13.12
CA GLN A 127 -31.96 10.06 -13.48
C GLN A 127 -32.79 9.75 -14.73
N SER A 128 -34.01 10.28 -14.82
CA SER A 128 -34.90 10.09 -15.98
C SER A 128 -34.30 10.69 -17.25
N ALA A 129 -33.79 11.93 -17.19
CA ALA A 129 -33.13 12.56 -18.34
C ALA A 129 -31.90 11.75 -18.81
N ALA A 130 -31.04 11.31 -17.89
CA ALA A 130 -29.89 10.46 -18.21
C ALA A 130 -30.30 9.12 -18.86
N ARG A 131 -31.30 8.43 -18.30
CA ARG A 131 -31.82 7.15 -18.83
C ARG A 131 -32.56 7.31 -20.16
N SER A 132 -33.09 8.49 -20.48
CA SER A 132 -33.83 8.77 -21.72
C SER A 132 -32.95 8.91 -22.98
N GLY A 133 -31.61 8.81 -22.85
CA GLY A 133 -30.67 9.12 -23.93
C GLY A 133 -30.49 10.62 -24.21
N LYS A 134 -31.14 11.49 -23.42
CA LYS A 134 -31.01 12.96 -23.48
C LYS A 134 -30.53 13.51 -22.13
N PRO A 135 -29.29 13.19 -21.70
CA PRO A 135 -28.77 13.61 -20.41
C PRO A 135 -28.71 15.15 -20.30
N ILE A 136 -29.04 15.67 -19.11
CA ILE A 136 -28.78 17.07 -18.78
C ILE A 136 -27.27 17.28 -18.75
N VAL A 137 -26.75 18.18 -19.59
CA VAL A 137 -25.32 18.50 -19.62
C VAL A 137 -24.96 19.28 -18.36
N LYS A 138 -24.11 18.70 -17.50
CA LYS A 138 -23.78 19.19 -16.15
C LYS A 138 -25.04 19.34 -15.27
N PRO A 139 -25.67 18.23 -14.86
CA PRO A 139 -26.83 18.30 -13.97
C PRO A 139 -26.40 18.87 -12.61
N ARG A 140 -27.26 19.68 -11.99
CA ARG A 140 -27.03 20.17 -10.63
C ARG A 140 -27.71 19.27 -9.62
N TRP A 141 -26.94 18.59 -8.78
CA TRP A 141 -27.47 17.68 -7.77
C TRP A 141 -28.02 18.47 -6.57
N PRO A 142 -29.13 18.06 -5.94
CA PRO A 142 -29.68 18.80 -4.81
C PRO A 142 -28.79 18.65 -3.55
N LEU A 143 -28.59 19.75 -2.85
CA LEU A 143 -27.95 19.82 -1.53
C LEU A 143 -28.87 20.58 -0.58
N VAL A 144 -29.11 20.01 0.60
CA VAL A 144 -29.86 20.66 1.69
C VAL A 144 -28.86 21.09 2.77
N VAL A 145 -28.91 22.35 3.17
CA VAL A 145 -28.03 22.94 4.19
C VAL A 145 -28.90 23.43 5.35
N ALA A 146 -28.55 23.07 6.59
CA ALA A 146 -29.32 23.37 7.79
C ALA A 146 -28.48 24.14 8.83
N PRO A 147 -28.20 25.44 8.60
CA PRO A 147 -27.38 26.24 9.50
C PRO A 147 -28.12 26.50 10.82
N GLY A 148 -27.63 25.92 11.92
CA GLY A 148 -28.18 26.13 13.27
C GLY A 148 -28.26 24.90 14.17
N ALA A 149 -27.99 23.69 13.67
CA ALA A 149 -28.15 22.43 14.43
C ALA A 149 -27.18 22.25 15.64
N GLN A 150 -26.25 23.17 15.89
CA GLN A 150 -25.26 23.08 16.98
C GLN A 150 -25.86 23.33 18.38
N ARG A 151 -26.61 22.37 18.96
CA ARG A 151 -26.93 22.45 20.41
C ARG A 151 -27.11 21.16 21.22
N ILE A 152 -26.80 20.00 20.66
CA ILE A 152 -26.63 18.75 21.45
C ILE A 152 -25.13 18.45 21.56
N ARG A 153 -24.60 18.35 22.78
CA ARG A 153 -23.15 18.19 23.07
C ARG A 153 -22.80 16.81 23.61
N ALA A 154 -21.77 16.18 23.04
CA ALA A 154 -20.99 15.11 23.65
C ALA A 154 -19.49 15.31 23.33
N PRO A 155 -18.53 15.01 24.23
CA PRO A 155 -17.13 15.38 24.03
C PRO A 155 -16.21 14.24 23.53
N LYS A 156 -15.38 14.56 22.53
CA LYS A 156 -14.01 14.07 22.21
C LYS A 156 -13.65 12.59 22.47
N LEU A 157 -13.02 11.96 21.45
CA LEU A 157 -11.70 11.31 21.65
C LEU A 157 -10.85 11.29 20.37
N ILE A 158 -9.53 11.22 20.53
CA ILE A 158 -8.53 10.94 19.48
C ILE A 158 -7.78 9.67 19.91
N GLY A 159 -7.55 8.69 19.01
CA GLY A 159 -6.58 7.62 19.29
C GLY A 159 -6.79 6.20 18.72
N SER A 160 -7.51 6.00 17.60
CA SER A 160 -7.90 4.63 17.16
C SER A 160 -7.11 4.02 15.99
N PHE A 161 -6.29 4.76 15.24
CA PHE A 161 -5.77 4.28 13.94
C PHE A 161 -4.44 3.50 13.95
N LEU A 162 -3.92 3.12 15.12
CA LEU A 162 -2.67 2.34 15.26
C LEU A 162 -2.88 0.86 15.63
N SER A 163 -4.11 0.35 15.59
CA SER A 163 -4.45 -1.02 16.02
C SER A 163 -5.41 -1.77 15.09
N LEU A 164 -5.32 -1.54 13.77
CA LEU A 164 -5.97 -2.46 12.80
C LEU A 164 -5.52 -3.91 13.10
N PRO A 165 -6.45 -4.86 13.32
CA PRO A 165 -6.09 -6.24 13.58
C PRO A 165 -5.20 -6.80 12.46
N ARG A 166 -4.06 -7.40 12.83
CA ARG A 166 -3.06 -7.94 11.88
C ARG A 166 -3.66 -8.89 10.83
N GLN A 167 -4.80 -9.50 11.14
CA GLN A 167 -5.56 -10.43 10.30
C GLN A 167 -6.30 -9.77 9.12
N LEU A 168 -6.44 -8.44 9.10
CA LEU A 168 -7.22 -7.70 8.09
C LEU A 168 -6.36 -7.02 7.00
N ALA A 169 -5.04 -6.94 7.16
CA ALA A 169 -4.17 -6.18 6.26
C ALA A 169 -3.06 -7.07 5.69
N ARG A 170 -2.82 -6.97 4.38
CA ARG A 170 -1.82 -7.76 3.65
C ARG A 170 -0.99 -6.85 2.76
N VAL A 171 0.31 -7.13 2.67
CA VAL A 171 1.26 -6.32 1.89
C VAL A 171 2.06 -7.23 0.96
N TYR A 172 1.81 -7.10 -0.34
CA TYR A 172 2.41 -7.92 -1.38
C TYR A 172 3.43 -7.14 -2.21
N PHE A 173 4.52 -7.80 -2.57
CA PHE A 173 5.60 -7.31 -3.42
C PHE A 173 5.85 -8.29 -4.58
N PRO A 174 5.01 -8.29 -5.62
CA PRO A 174 5.21 -9.18 -6.76
C PRO A 174 6.61 -9.09 -7.38
N ALA A 175 7.10 -10.24 -7.84
CA ALA A 175 8.45 -10.41 -8.38
C ALA A 175 8.63 -9.91 -9.81
N ASP A 176 7.55 -9.98 -10.59
CA ASP A 176 7.43 -9.75 -12.03
C ASP A 176 5.94 -9.74 -12.43
N THR A 177 5.64 -9.56 -13.72
CA THR A 177 4.28 -9.59 -14.26
C THR A 177 3.49 -10.87 -13.91
N ASN A 178 4.14 -12.04 -13.90
CA ASN A 178 3.45 -13.32 -13.71
C ASN A 178 2.99 -13.49 -12.26
N THR A 179 3.86 -13.14 -11.31
CA THR A 179 3.51 -13.07 -9.88
C THR A 179 2.57 -11.89 -9.56
N SER A 180 2.61 -10.79 -10.31
CA SER A 180 1.63 -9.70 -10.20
C SER A 180 0.23 -10.16 -10.58
N VAL A 181 0.06 -10.86 -11.70
CA VAL A 181 -1.23 -11.38 -12.14
C VAL A 181 -1.82 -12.36 -11.12
N SER A 182 -1.02 -13.33 -10.63
CA SER A 182 -1.47 -14.28 -9.61
C SER A 182 -1.84 -13.60 -8.28
N THR A 183 -1.06 -12.61 -7.85
CA THR A 183 -1.36 -11.81 -6.65
C THR A 183 -2.65 -10.99 -6.80
N ILE A 184 -2.87 -10.35 -7.96
CA ILE A 184 -4.10 -9.58 -8.24
C ILE A 184 -5.33 -10.48 -8.26
N ASP A 185 -5.26 -11.62 -8.93
CA ASP A 185 -6.33 -12.63 -8.96
C ASP A 185 -6.68 -13.14 -7.55
N HIS A 186 -5.67 -13.45 -6.72
CA HIS A 186 -5.87 -13.76 -5.31
C HIS A 186 -6.55 -12.62 -4.54
N CYS A 187 -6.10 -11.37 -4.73
CA CYS A 187 -6.69 -10.20 -4.07
C CYS A 187 -8.16 -9.98 -4.46
N LEU A 188 -8.51 -10.15 -5.74
CA LEU A 188 -9.88 -10.03 -6.25
C LEU A 188 -10.81 -11.13 -5.73
N ARG A 189 -10.27 -12.32 -5.44
CA ARG A 189 -11.01 -13.45 -4.83
C ARG A 189 -11.08 -13.35 -3.29
N SER A 190 -10.21 -12.57 -2.66
CA SER A 190 -10.22 -12.34 -1.21
C SER A 190 -11.42 -11.48 -0.77
N LYS A 191 -11.83 -11.63 0.49
CA LYS A 191 -12.90 -10.82 1.11
C LYS A 191 -12.44 -10.35 2.49
N ASN A 192 -12.97 -9.23 2.96
CA ASN A 192 -12.68 -8.66 4.28
C ASN A 192 -11.17 -8.46 4.56
N ASN A 193 -10.40 -8.10 3.53
CA ASN A 193 -8.96 -7.85 3.60
C ASN A 193 -8.61 -6.53 2.88
N ILE A 194 -7.73 -5.74 3.47
CA ILE A 194 -7.05 -4.61 2.83
C ILE A 194 -5.77 -5.14 2.20
N ASN A 195 -5.74 -5.22 0.87
CA ASN A 195 -4.60 -5.74 0.11
C ASN A 195 -3.79 -4.58 -0.49
N LEU A 196 -2.61 -4.28 0.07
CA LEU A 196 -1.64 -3.39 -0.54
C LEU A 196 -0.74 -4.20 -1.49
N VAL A 197 -0.71 -3.83 -2.77
CA VAL A 197 0.14 -4.48 -3.79
C VAL A 197 1.13 -3.46 -4.33
N VAL A 198 2.43 -3.69 -4.10
CA VAL A 198 3.52 -2.81 -4.54
C VAL A 198 4.25 -3.44 -5.72
N SER A 199 4.03 -2.90 -6.92
CA SER A 199 4.58 -3.44 -8.19
C SER A 199 5.27 -2.36 -9.02
N SER A 200 6.21 -2.77 -9.87
CA SER A 200 6.95 -1.87 -10.77
C SER A 200 6.13 -1.49 -12.00
N LYS A 201 6.10 -0.19 -12.34
CA LYS A 201 5.68 0.31 -13.66
C LYS A 201 6.83 0.34 -14.69
N ASN A 202 8.07 0.20 -14.25
CA ASN A 202 9.26 0.33 -15.09
C ASN A 202 9.57 -1.01 -15.77
N PRO A 203 10.09 -0.99 -17.02
CA PRO A 203 10.55 -2.20 -17.72
C PRO A 203 11.52 -3.01 -16.85
N THR A 204 11.15 -4.25 -16.57
CA THR A 204 11.87 -5.16 -15.67
C THR A 204 11.82 -6.57 -16.23
N ARG A 205 12.85 -7.38 -15.93
CA ARG A 205 12.92 -8.78 -16.36
C ARG A 205 11.84 -9.61 -15.66
N THR A 206 11.11 -10.44 -16.40
CA THR A 206 10.29 -11.51 -15.84
C THR A 206 11.19 -12.66 -15.40
N TRP A 207 10.96 -13.21 -14.21
CA TRP A 207 11.85 -14.17 -13.56
C TRP A 207 11.28 -15.58 -13.47
N ARG A 208 9.96 -15.72 -13.28
CA ARG A 208 9.27 -17.02 -13.30
C ARG A 208 8.62 -17.26 -14.65
N SER A 209 8.79 -18.46 -15.21
CA SER A 209 8.01 -18.90 -16.37
C SER A 209 6.53 -19.00 -16.00
N VAL A 210 5.68 -18.92 -17.03
CA VAL A 210 4.24 -19.18 -16.90
C VAL A 210 3.97 -20.68 -16.83
N ASP A 211 4.77 -21.48 -17.55
CA ASP A 211 4.51 -22.90 -17.79
C ASP A 211 5.74 -23.76 -17.46
N GLU A 212 5.49 -24.88 -16.77
CA GLU A 212 6.39 -26.03 -16.62
C GLU A 212 5.53 -27.27 -16.93
N ALA A 213 5.90 -28.03 -17.97
CA ALA A 213 4.96 -28.88 -18.72
C ALA A 213 4.30 -30.04 -17.95
N ASN A 214 4.77 -30.36 -16.74
CA ASN A 214 4.33 -31.53 -15.96
C ASN A 214 3.76 -31.15 -14.56
N ILE A 215 3.35 -29.90 -14.35
CA ILE A 215 2.97 -29.40 -13.02
C ILE A 215 1.58 -28.70 -13.06
N PRO A 216 0.61 -29.10 -12.21
CA PRO A 216 -0.78 -28.63 -12.29
C PRO A 216 -1.06 -27.24 -11.67
N VAL A 217 -0.06 -26.57 -11.11
CA VAL A 217 -0.16 -25.22 -10.50
C VAL A 217 1.08 -24.44 -10.90
N LYS A 218 0.93 -23.24 -11.45
CA LYS A 218 2.02 -22.56 -12.17
C LYS A 218 3.18 -22.14 -11.24
N PRO A 219 4.45 -22.10 -11.68
CA PRO A 219 5.58 -21.78 -10.79
C PRO A 219 5.46 -20.42 -10.10
N ALA A 220 4.94 -19.41 -10.80
CA ALA A 220 4.63 -18.10 -10.22
C ALA A 220 3.49 -18.18 -9.18
N GLU A 221 2.42 -18.90 -9.49
CA GLU A 221 1.25 -19.10 -8.62
C GLU A 221 1.61 -19.85 -7.33
N ARG A 222 2.44 -20.89 -7.42
CA ARG A 222 3.01 -21.61 -6.28
C ARG A 222 3.79 -20.68 -5.35
N HIS A 223 4.63 -19.82 -5.90
CA HIS A 223 5.38 -18.81 -5.14
C HIS A 223 4.44 -17.77 -4.49
N CYS A 224 3.37 -17.36 -5.17
CA CYS A 224 2.37 -16.46 -4.61
C CYS A 224 1.57 -17.09 -3.46
N ILE A 225 1.17 -18.36 -3.59
CA ILE A 225 0.44 -19.12 -2.55
C ILE A 225 1.32 -19.35 -1.31
N ALA A 226 2.60 -19.68 -1.50
CA ALA A 226 3.55 -19.90 -0.40
C ALA A 226 4.01 -18.61 0.28
N GLY A 227 3.77 -17.44 -0.32
CA GLY A 227 4.23 -16.13 0.14
C GLY A 227 5.72 -15.89 -0.11
N ALA A 228 6.57 -16.90 0.09
CA ALA A 228 7.96 -16.96 -0.33
C ALA A 228 8.36 -18.40 -0.71
N SER A 229 9.47 -18.57 -1.43
CA SER A 229 10.00 -19.90 -1.77
C SER A 229 11.49 -19.81 -2.15
N VAL A 230 12.18 -20.95 -2.19
CA VAL A 230 13.45 -21.09 -2.91
C VAL A 230 13.23 -20.85 -4.42
N TRP A 231 14.29 -20.40 -5.09
CA TRP A 231 14.35 -20.12 -6.53
C TRP A 231 15.47 -20.95 -7.16
N ASP A 232 15.17 -22.19 -7.52
CA ASP A 232 16.13 -23.24 -7.91
C ASP A 232 17.12 -22.79 -9.00
N GLY A 233 16.64 -22.11 -10.06
CA GLY A 233 17.48 -21.56 -11.13
C GLY A 233 18.38 -20.38 -10.73
N PHE A 234 18.37 -19.98 -9.45
CA PHE A 234 19.16 -18.92 -8.84
C PHE A 234 19.82 -19.37 -7.53
N SER A 235 19.91 -20.68 -7.28
CA SER A 235 20.55 -21.29 -6.12
C SER A 235 21.50 -22.40 -6.58
N THR A 236 22.76 -22.33 -6.12
CA THR A 236 23.85 -23.25 -6.51
C THR A 236 23.67 -24.68 -5.99
N ASP A 237 22.86 -24.85 -4.95
CA ASP A 237 22.65 -26.06 -4.16
C ASP A 237 21.17 -26.49 -4.10
N LYS A 238 20.28 -25.74 -4.76
CA LYS A 238 18.80 -25.81 -4.63
C LYS A 238 18.28 -25.57 -3.21
N GLY A 239 19.04 -24.87 -2.36
CA GLY A 239 18.67 -24.48 -1.00
C GLY A 239 18.82 -25.59 0.04
N LEU A 240 19.59 -26.64 -0.24
CA LEU A 240 19.80 -27.78 0.64
C LEU A 240 20.84 -27.53 1.75
N ASN A 241 21.89 -26.76 1.47
CA ASN A 241 22.94 -26.37 2.42
C ASN A 241 23.68 -25.11 1.91
N PRO A 242 23.03 -23.93 1.90
CA PRO A 242 23.65 -22.71 1.41
C PRO A 242 24.72 -22.19 2.38
N ASP A 243 25.82 -21.64 1.86
CA ASP A 243 26.79 -20.87 2.69
C ASP A 243 26.22 -19.52 3.12
N VAL A 244 25.29 -18.98 2.35
CA VAL A 244 24.60 -17.70 2.58
C VAL A 244 23.25 -17.68 1.86
N VAL A 245 22.22 -17.14 2.50
CA VAL A 245 20.90 -16.96 1.87
C VAL A 245 20.78 -15.53 1.33
N LEU A 246 20.55 -15.42 0.01
CA LEU A 246 20.28 -14.14 -0.65
C LEU A 246 18.77 -13.92 -0.79
N GLY A 247 18.17 -13.30 0.22
CA GLY A 247 16.80 -12.85 0.20
C GLY A 247 16.61 -11.61 -0.66
N ARG A 248 15.59 -11.62 -1.51
CA ARG A 248 14.90 -10.39 -1.93
C ARG A 248 13.45 -10.53 -1.54
N GLN A 249 12.87 -9.51 -0.92
CA GLN A 249 11.47 -9.57 -0.54
C GLN A 249 10.59 -9.64 -1.78
N ARG A 250 9.93 -10.79 -1.97
CA ARG A 250 9.01 -11.06 -3.07
C ARG A 250 7.80 -11.86 -2.55
N ASN A 251 6.64 -11.55 -3.10
CA ASN A 251 5.29 -11.89 -2.65
C ASN A 251 4.87 -11.38 -1.26
N ASP A 252 4.60 -12.22 -0.25
CA ASP A 252 3.90 -11.77 0.99
C ASP A 252 4.87 -11.44 2.14
N LEU A 253 4.81 -10.21 2.66
CA LEU A 253 5.63 -9.74 3.78
C LEU A 253 5.23 -10.36 5.13
N ILE A 254 3.93 -10.56 5.36
CA ILE A 254 3.40 -10.82 6.71
C ILE A 254 3.74 -12.25 7.17
N ILE A 255 4.10 -13.14 6.25
CA ILE A 255 4.52 -14.52 6.52
C ILE A 255 5.76 -14.59 7.44
N LEU A 256 6.60 -13.54 7.43
CA LEU A 256 7.83 -13.47 8.22
C LEU A 256 7.59 -13.18 9.71
N SER A 257 6.37 -12.75 10.07
CA SER A 257 5.92 -12.61 11.47
C SER A 257 6.12 -13.90 12.28
N GLU A 258 6.13 -13.81 13.61
CA GLU A 258 6.08 -15.00 14.48
C GLU A 258 4.88 -15.93 14.15
N SER A 259 5.12 -17.24 14.21
CA SER A 259 4.11 -18.29 14.02
C SER A 259 2.87 -18.06 14.90
N GLY A 260 1.69 -17.94 14.28
CA GLY A 260 0.43 -17.62 14.97
C GLY A 260 0.17 -16.12 15.17
N GLY A 261 1.16 -15.24 14.99
CA GLY A 261 1.00 -13.78 15.00
C GLY A 261 0.19 -13.23 13.81
N HIS A 262 0.01 -14.03 12.77
CA HIS A 262 -0.88 -13.83 11.62
C HIS A 262 -1.29 -15.20 11.05
N PRO A 263 -2.49 -15.40 10.47
CA PRO A 263 -2.91 -16.70 9.92
C PRO A 263 -2.07 -17.23 8.74
N HIS A 264 -1.28 -16.37 8.09
CA HIS A 264 -0.29 -16.75 7.06
C HIS A 264 1.16 -16.74 7.59
N ALA A 265 1.41 -16.54 8.88
CA ALA A 265 2.76 -16.57 9.44
C ALA A 265 3.37 -17.97 9.30
N LEU A 266 4.60 -18.07 8.79
CA LEU A 266 5.31 -19.34 8.68
C LEU A 266 5.49 -19.97 10.07
N SER A 267 5.43 -21.29 10.16
CA SER A 267 5.85 -22.01 11.36
C SER A 267 7.36 -21.78 11.65
N GLY A 268 7.88 -22.32 12.74
CA GLY A 268 9.34 -22.38 12.96
C GLY A 268 10.00 -23.15 11.83
N GLU A 269 9.64 -24.43 11.71
CA GLU A 269 10.13 -25.38 10.70
C GLU A 269 10.09 -24.83 9.26
N SER A 270 8.98 -24.22 8.85
CA SER A 270 8.83 -23.66 7.49
C SER A 270 9.66 -22.40 7.26
N PHE A 271 9.94 -21.62 8.30
CA PHE A 271 10.84 -20.47 8.22
C PHE A 271 12.30 -20.93 8.21
N ASP A 272 12.67 -21.85 9.10
CA ASP A 272 14.03 -22.39 9.20
C ASP A 272 14.40 -23.20 7.94
N SER A 273 13.42 -23.78 7.24
CA SER A 273 13.60 -24.40 5.91
C SER A 273 13.88 -23.39 4.77
N LEU A 274 13.53 -22.11 4.95
CA LEU A 274 13.84 -21.02 4.00
C LEU A 274 15.06 -20.19 4.43
N PHE A 275 15.34 -20.15 5.73
CA PHE A 275 16.41 -19.38 6.35
C PHE A 275 17.18 -20.25 7.37
N PRO A 276 17.94 -21.27 6.90
CA PRO A 276 18.61 -22.25 7.75
C PRO A 276 19.34 -21.62 8.92
N ALA A 277 19.26 -22.24 10.10
CA ALA A 277 19.94 -21.77 11.31
C ALA A 277 21.45 -21.57 11.07
N GLU A 278 22.06 -20.67 11.85
CA GLU A 278 23.50 -20.34 11.85
C GLU A 278 24.05 -19.70 10.55
N LYS A 279 23.41 -19.87 9.39
CA LYS A 279 23.82 -19.23 8.12
C LYS A 279 23.49 -17.73 8.09
N PRO A 280 24.30 -16.88 7.44
CA PRO A 280 23.96 -15.47 7.20
C PRO A 280 22.86 -15.32 6.15
N VAL A 281 22.02 -14.30 6.31
CA VAL A 281 20.89 -13.98 5.43
C VAL A 281 20.93 -12.50 5.04
N ILE A 282 21.18 -12.20 3.76
CA ILE A 282 21.15 -10.82 3.26
C ILE A 282 19.79 -10.59 2.60
N VAL A 283 19.01 -9.64 3.11
CA VAL A 283 17.67 -9.33 2.59
C VAL A 283 17.66 -7.97 1.91
N ASN A 284 17.45 -7.93 0.61
CA ASN A 284 17.20 -6.69 -0.13
C ASN A 284 15.68 -6.42 -0.17
N PHE A 285 15.25 -5.38 0.56
CA PHE A 285 13.86 -4.95 0.71
C PHE A 285 13.61 -3.64 -0.06
N HIS A 286 12.36 -3.41 -0.48
CA HIS A 286 11.92 -2.20 -1.17
C HIS A 286 11.58 -1.03 -0.22
N GLY A 287 11.13 -1.32 1.01
CA GLY A 287 10.85 -0.32 2.04
C GLY A 287 11.98 -0.22 3.07
N TYR A 288 11.63 0.22 4.29
CA TYR A 288 12.62 0.49 5.33
C TYR A 288 13.12 -0.81 6.03
N PRO A 289 14.44 -0.98 6.24
CA PRO A 289 15.00 -2.12 6.99
C PRO A 289 14.42 -2.35 8.40
N LYS A 290 13.84 -1.31 9.00
CA LYS A 290 13.15 -1.34 10.30
C LYS A 290 11.90 -2.24 10.29
N ASP A 291 11.21 -2.38 9.16
CA ASP A 291 9.92 -3.05 9.08
C ASP A 291 10.12 -4.59 9.15
N ILE A 292 11.03 -5.12 8.31
CA ILE A 292 11.50 -6.51 8.41
C ILE A 292 12.13 -6.78 9.77
N SER A 293 12.96 -5.85 10.29
CA SER A 293 13.56 -5.97 11.62
C SER A 293 12.52 -6.14 12.73
N GLY A 294 11.36 -5.48 12.63
CA GLY A 294 10.25 -5.59 13.58
C GLY A 294 9.50 -6.92 13.46
N LEU A 295 9.27 -7.42 12.24
CA LEU A 295 8.62 -8.73 12.01
C LEU A 295 9.48 -9.90 12.51
N LEU A 296 10.80 -9.82 12.30
CA LEU A 296 11.76 -10.82 12.78
C LEU A 296 12.01 -10.75 14.29
N PHE A 297 11.77 -9.62 14.95
CA PHE A 297 12.01 -9.45 16.39
C PHE A 297 11.21 -10.43 17.26
N SER A 298 9.99 -10.80 16.83
CA SER A 298 9.14 -11.77 17.54
C SER A 298 9.53 -13.23 17.30
N ARG A 299 10.52 -13.56 16.44
CA ARG A 299 10.97 -14.95 16.24
C ARG A 299 11.99 -15.38 17.30
N LYS A 300 12.00 -16.68 17.61
CA LYS A 300 12.84 -17.27 18.67
C LYS A 300 14.33 -16.98 18.44
N THR A 301 15.05 -16.74 19.54
CA THR A 301 16.43 -16.18 19.52
C THR A 301 17.48 -17.03 18.79
N HIS A 302 17.32 -18.36 18.70
CA HIS A 302 18.24 -19.22 17.92
C HIS A 302 18.14 -18.97 16.39
N VAL A 303 17.04 -18.41 15.91
CA VAL A 303 16.85 -17.99 14.52
C VAL A 303 17.46 -16.58 14.26
N GLY A 304 18.07 -15.99 15.29
CA GLY A 304 18.12 -14.55 15.59
C GLY A 304 18.45 -13.53 14.48
N ARG A 305 17.87 -12.34 14.64
CA ARG A 305 18.03 -11.14 13.80
C ARG A 305 19.48 -10.74 13.53
N SER A 306 20.44 -11.09 14.39
CA SER A 306 21.88 -10.84 14.19
C SER A 306 22.45 -11.48 12.91
N ARG A 307 21.77 -12.49 12.35
CA ARG A 307 22.14 -13.12 11.07
C ARG A 307 21.57 -12.41 9.84
N PHE A 308 20.63 -11.48 10.03
CA PHE A 308 19.85 -10.85 8.97
C PHE A 308 20.35 -9.45 8.64
N ASP A 309 21.11 -9.33 7.56
CA ASP A 309 21.57 -8.07 6.99
C ASP A 309 20.47 -7.49 6.08
N VAL A 310 19.62 -6.65 6.66
CA VAL A 310 18.48 -6.06 5.96
C VAL A 310 18.89 -4.74 5.28
N LEU A 311 18.87 -4.74 3.95
CA LEU A 311 19.13 -3.60 3.08
C LEU A 311 17.80 -3.09 2.50
N GLY A 312 17.67 -1.79 2.28
CA GLY A 312 16.44 -1.17 1.82
C GLY A 312 16.52 0.35 1.84
N ASP A 313 15.38 1.03 1.85
CA ASP A 313 15.33 2.49 1.86
C ASP A 313 15.91 3.07 3.18
N ILE A 314 16.86 3.98 3.03
CA ILE A 314 17.51 4.75 4.12
C ILE A 314 17.41 6.27 3.86
N GLU A 315 16.41 6.67 3.09
CA GLU A 315 16.06 8.06 2.74
C GLU A 315 17.17 8.81 1.99
N GLN A 316 17.99 8.05 1.22
CA GLN A 316 19.04 8.60 0.36
C GLN A 316 18.61 8.58 -1.10
N GLY A 317 18.35 9.76 -1.69
CA GLY A 317 17.86 9.85 -3.06
C GLY A 317 17.91 11.25 -3.65
N THR A 318 17.90 11.31 -4.98
CA THR A 318 17.81 12.56 -5.76
C THR A 318 17.34 12.23 -7.18
N THR A 319 17.24 13.23 -8.07
CA THR A 319 17.06 12.99 -9.51
C THR A 319 18.35 12.40 -10.08
N THR A 320 18.43 11.08 -10.17
CA THR A 320 19.59 10.33 -10.65
C THR A 320 19.17 9.02 -11.31
N THR A 321 20.14 8.24 -11.79
CA THR A 321 19.90 7.00 -12.53
C THR A 321 19.37 5.86 -11.64
N PRO A 322 18.63 4.89 -12.19
CA PRO A 322 18.07 3.77 -11.42
C PRO A 322 19.08 2.96 -10.60
N TRP A 323 20.29 2.71 -11.12
CA TRP A 323 21.33 2.04 -10.33
C TRP A 323 21.92 2.98 -9.25
N SER A 324 22.04 4.28 -9.52
CA SER A 324 22.55 5.25 -8.54
C SER A 324 21.63 5.36 -7.32
N MET A 325 20.31 5.30 -7.51
CA MET A 325 19.35 5.19 -6.41
C MET A 325 19.56 3.93 -5.54
N LEU A 326 19.92 2.79 -6.14
CA LEU A 326 20.26 1.58 -5.39
C LEU A 326 21.61 1.68 -4.69
N ARG A 327 22.60 2.37 -5.27
CA ARG A 327 23.89 2.65 -4.62
C ARG A 327 23.71 3.56 -3.39
N LEU A 328 22.97 4.66 -3.53
CA LEU A 328 22.73 5.62 -2.45
C LEU A 328 22.11 4.96 -1.20
N ASN A 329 21.25 3.96 -1.40
CA ASN A 329 20.61 3.19 -0.32
C ASN A 329 21.37 1.92 0.09
N ASN A 330 22.64 1.74 -0.33
CA ASN A 330 23.44 0.54 -0.08
C ASN A 330 22.80 -0.79 -0.56
N ALA A 331 21.79 -0.72 -1.44
CA ALA A 331 21.01 -1.83 -1.95
C ALA A 331 21.48 -2.32 -3.34
N SER A 332 22.66 -1.90 -3.79
CA SER A 332 23.20 -2.26 -5.11
C SER A 332 23.66 -3.72 -5.19
N ARG A 333 23.72 -4.28 -6.42
CA ARG A 333 24.25 -5.64 -6.66
C ARG A 333 25.67 -5.86 -6.11
N PHE A 334 26.51 -4.83 -6.13
CA PHE A 334 27.89 -4.91 -5.66
C PHE A 334 27.97 -4.85 -4.13
N THR A 335 27.11 -4.03 -3.51
CA THR A 335 27.01 -3.92 -2.04
C THR A 335 26.46 -5.22 -1.43
N VAL A 336 25.41 -5.80 -2.04
CA VAL A 336 24.89 -7.12 -1.65
C VAL A 336 25.97 -8.20 -1.76
N ALA A 337 26.78 -8.20 -2.83
CA ALA A 337 27.84 -9.17 -3.04
C ALA A 337 29.03 -9.02 -2.07
N ASP A 338 29.42 -7.78 -1.73
CA ASP A 338 30.43 -7.50 -0.71
C ASP A 338 29.96 -7.97 0.67
N ILE A 339 28.75 -7.58 1.09
CA ILE A 339 28.18 -7.98 2.38
C ILE A 339 28.07 -9.51 2.48
N ALA A 340 27.56 -10.19 1.44
CA ALA A 340 27.52 -11.64 1.41
C ALA A 340 28.91 -12.27 1.57
N ALA A 341 29.94 -11.73 0.91
CA ALA A 341 31.30 -12.21 1.04
C ALA A 341 31.89 -11.99 2.45
N GLN A 342 31.72 -10.80 3.04
CA GLN A 342 32.21 -10.51 4.39
C GLN A 342 31.48 -11.32 5.46
N ARG A 343 30.15 -11.48 5.36
CA ARG A 343 29.35 -12.21 6.34
C ARG A 343 29.66 -13.71 6.32
N VAL A 344 29.88 -14.33 5.14
CA VAL A 344 30.40 -15.71 5.06
C VAL A 344 31.80 -15.83 5.66
N ALA A 345 32.72 -14.92 5.33
CA ALA A 345 34.08 -14.94 5.88
C ALA A 345 34.13 -14.75 7.41
N THR A 346 33.17 -14.00 7.97
CA THR A 346 33.06 -13.74 9.42
C THR A 346 32.40 -14.89 10.17
N ASP A 347 31.25 -15.39 9.67
CA ASP A 347 30.45 -16.39 10.37
C ASP A 347 30.98 -17.82 10.16
N GLN A 348 31.77 -18.07 9.10
CA GLN A 348 32.32 -19.38 8.77
C GLN A 348 33.86 -19.29 8.59
N PRO A 349 34.65 -19.25 9.69
CA PRO A 349 36.08 -18.91 9.65
C PRO A 349 36.99 -19.80 8.77
N ASN A 350 36.56 -21.02 8.48
CA ASN A 350 37.29 -21.98 7.63
C ASN A 350 36.78 -22.00 6.17
N HIS A 351 35.82 -21.14 5.80
CA HIS A 351 35.26 -21.12 4.45
C HIS A 351 36.28 -20.56 3.43
N PRO A 352 36.48 -21.18 2.26
CA PRO A 352 37.53 -20.77 1.29
C PRO A 352 37.46 -19.31 0.81
N ILE A 353 36.32 -18.63 0.96
CA ILE A 353 36.23 -17.19 0.65
C ILE A 353 37.05 -16.32 1.61
N GLY A 354 37.35 -16.76 2.84
CA GLY A 354 37.96 -15.91 3.87
C GLY A 354 39.27 -15.26 3.43
N VAL A 355 40.11 -15.99 2.70
CA VAL A 355 41.38 -15.49 2.14
C VAL A 355 41.21 -14.52 0.95
N LYS A 356 40.01 -14.47 0.33
CA LYS A 356 39.68 -13.60 -0.81
C LYS A 356 38.65 -12.51 -0.49
N ALA A 357 37.99 -12.54 0.67
CA ALA A 357 36.88 -11.62 0.97
C ALA A 357 37.29 -10.14 0.96
N HIS A 358 38.52 -9.83 1.40
CA HIS A 358 39.08 -8.47 1.31
C HIS A 358 39.36 -8.03 -0.14
N GLU A 359 39.95 -8.90 -0.95
CA GLU A 359 40.23 -8.67 -2.38
C GLU A 359 38.93 -8.45 -3.16
N LEU A 360 37.99 -9.38 -3.04
CA LEU A 360 36.67 -9.32 -3.66
C LEU A 360 35.91 -8.06 -3.23
N GLY A 361 35.86 -7.76 -1.93
CA GLY A 361 35.19 -6.58 -1.40
C GLY A 361 35.82 -5.26 -1.87
N SER A 362 37.14 -5.23 -2.07
CA SER A 362 37.85 -4.09 -2.64
C SER A 362 37.53 -3.92 -4.13
N TYR A 363 37.46 -5.01 -4.89
CA TYR A 363 37.06 -4.98 -6.29
C TYR A 363 35.59 -4.56 -6.48
N ARG A 364 34.66 -5.01 -5.63
CA ARG A 364 33.25 -4.51 -5.66
C ARG A 364 33.17 -3.01 -5.36
N LYS A 365 34.01 -2.48 -4.46
CA LYS A 365 34.12 -1.04 -4.18
C LYS A 365 34.73 -0.26 -5.35
N HIS A 366 35.67 -0.86 -6.09
CA HIS A 366 36.17 -0.28 -7.36
C HIS A 366 35.05 -0.17 -8.40
N GLN A 367 34.31 -1.26 -8.66
CA GLN A 367 33.20 -1.29 -9.62
C GLN A 367 32.06 -0.30 -9.27
N LEU A 368 31.84 -0.03 -7.97
CA LEU A 368 30.92 1.01 -7.50
C LEU A 368 31.37 2.42 -7.91
N VAL A 369 32.67 2.72 -7.90
CA VAL A 369 33.23 4.02 -8.30
C VAL A 369 33.31 4.15 -9.82
N GLU A 370 33.59 3.08 -10.56
CA GLU A 370 33.56 3.06 -12.03
C GLU A 370 32.15 3.34 -12.57
N HIS A 371 31.13 2.66 -12.02
CA HIS A 371 29.74 2.94 -12.35
C HIS A 371 29.35 4.40 -12.04
N GLU A 372 29.74 4.94 -10.89
CA GLU A 372 29.45 6.33 -10.52
C GLU A 372 30.03 7.31 -11.53
N LYS A 373 31.31 7.17 -11.89
CA LYS A 373 31.96 7.99 -12.92
C LYS A 373 31.19 7.94 -14.24
N TYR A 374 30.84 6.74 -14.71
CA TYR A 374 30.06 6.57 -15.94
C TYR A 374 28.71 7.30 -15.87
N THR A 375 27.96 7.15 -14.77
CA THR A 375 26.65 7.80 -14.60
C THR A 375 26.73 9.33 -14.52
N VAL A 376 27.83 9.88 -14.01
CA VAL A 376 28.08 11.33 -13.96
C VAL A 376 28.51 11.88 -15.32
N GLU A 377 29.29 11.12 -16.08
CA GLU A 377 29.80 11.51 -17.41
C GLU A 377 28.75 11.36 -18.52
N HIS A 378 27.96 10.29 -18.50
CA HIS A 378 27.03 9.93 -19.57
C HIS A 378 25.56 10.25 -19.24
N GLY A 379 25.22 10.48 -17.96
CA GLY A 379 23.84 10.73 -17.50
C GLY A 379 22.93 9.48 -17.47
N GLU A 380 23.44 8.30 -17.84
CA GLU A 380 22.71 7.03 -17.87
C GLU A 380 23.48 5.89 -17.17
N ASP A 381 22.78 4.78 -16.88
CA ASP A 381 23.42 3.59 -16.30
C ASP A 381 24.03 2.69 -17.39
N PRO A 382 25.24 2.11 -17.19
CA PRO A 382 25.91 1.29 -18.20
C PRO A 382 25.06 0.11 -18.70
N ALA A 383 25.01 -0.12 -20.00
CA ALA A 383 24.17 -1.17 -20.62
C ALA A 383 24.37 -2.58 -20.01
N TRP A 384 25.61 -2.92 -19.65
CA TRP A 384 26.00 -4.20 -19.03
C TRP A 384 25.46 -4.40 -17.59
N ARG A 385 24.76 -3.41 -17.01
CA ARG A 385 24.04 -3.56 -15.74
C ARG A 385 22.95 -4.64 -15.74
N ASN A 386 22.38 -4.92 -16.92
CA ASN A 386 21.24 -5.83 -17.10
C ASN A 386 21.65 -7.26 -17.52
N VAL A 387 22.94 -7.48 -17.83
CA VAL A 387 23.48 -8.81 -18.12
C VAL A 387 23.50 -9.62 -16.82
N LEU A 388 22.98 -10.85 -16.87
CA LEU A 388 23.18 -11.83 -15.82
C LEU A 388 24.40 -12.69 -16.17
N PRO A 389 25.23 -13.09 -15.19
CA PRO A 389 26.26 -14.11 -15.41
C PRO A 389 25.58 -15.45 -15.71
N GLU A 390 26.23 -16.28 -16.52
CA GLU A 390 25.80 -17.67 -16.70
C GLU A 390 26.20 -18.50 -15.47
N LEU A 391 25.21 -19.12 -14.81
CA LEU A 391 25.44 -20.04 -13.69
C LEU A 391 25.86 -21.41 -14.23
N GLY A 392 27.06 -21.47 -14.82
CA GLY A 392 27.59 -22.57 -15.64
C GLY A 392 27.93 -23.86 -14.89
N GLY A 393 26.97 -24.44 -14.17
CA GLY A 393 27.03 -25.80 -13.59
C GLY A 393 28.06 -26.01 -12.46
N GLN A 394 28.89 -25.02 -12.14
CA GLN A 394 29.95 -25.09 -11.15
C GLN A 394 29.57 -24.31 -9.89
N SER A 395 29.85 -24.90 -8.72
CA SER A 395 29.66 -24.29 -7.41
C SER A 395 30.74 -23.26 -7.10
N PHE A 396 30.71 -22.10 -7.77
CA PHE A 396 31.71 -21.06 -7.62
C PHE A 396 31.16 -19.73 -7.07
N LEU A 397 31.73 -19.32 -5.93
CA LEU A 397 31.87 -17.92 -5.53
C LEU A 397 32.93 -17.26 -6.43
N THR A 398 32.67 -17.21 -7.72
CA THR A 398 33.56 -16.61 -8.72
C THR A 398 32.71 -15.98 -9.82
N VAL A 399 32.30 -14.74 -9.59
CA VAL A 399 31.86 -13.86 -10.68
C VAL A 399 33.13 -13.46 -11.43
N GLU A 400 33.55 -14.31 -12.37
CA GLU A 400 34.54 -13.93 -13.36
C GLU A 400 34.05 -12.71 -14.13
N ALA A 401 34.98 -11.82 -14.46
CA ALA A 401 34.66 -10.72 -15.34
C ALA A 401 34.50 -11.28 -16.75
N VAL A 402 33.32 -11.10 -17.35
CA VAL A 402 33.21 -11.04 -18.81
C VAL A 402 33.90 -9.74 -19.23
N LEU A 403 35.23 -9.81 -19.33
CA LEU A 403 35.98 -8.93 -20.19
C LEU A 403 35.44 -9.15 -21.60
N PRO A 404 35.04 -8.10 -22.34
CA PRO A 404 34.79 -8.26 -23.76
C PRO A 404 36.12 -8.59 -24.44
N ASP A 405 36.25 -9.81 -24.97
CA ASP A 405 37.41 -10.19 -25.79
C ASP A 405 37.59 -9.20 -26.93
N THR A 406 38.85 -8.84 -27.19
CA THR A 406 39.20 -7.71 -28.06
C THR A 406 38.80 -7.94 -29.52
N ALA A 407 38.07 -6.97 -30.09
CA ALA A 407 37.76 -6.93 -31.52
C ALA A 407 38.00 -5.53 -32.11
N VAL A 408 39.29 -5.20 -32.29
CA VAL A 408 39.87 -4.07 -33.05
C VAL A 408 39.53 -2.67 -32.53
#